data_AF-A0A9D6LU09-F1
#
_entry.id   AF-A0A9D6LU09-F1
#
_cell.length_a   1.000
_cell.length_b   1.000
_cell.length_c   1.000
_cell.angle_alpha   90.00
_cell.angle_beta   90.00
_cell.angle_gamma   90.00
#
_symmetry.space_group_name_H-M   'P 1'
#
loop_
_entity.id
_entity.type
_entity.pdbx_description
1 polymer ?
#
loop_
_entity_poly.entity_id
_entity_poly.type
_entity_poly.pdbx_seq_one_letter_code
_entity_poly.pdbx_strand_id
1 'polypeptide(L)'
;MPENSEGGKGKKGLAGLLEREQIQALKEKVKEDTKALQQPTKTDLYKSIFRVKHDETPRSRALGVLTNVFLHLHPAKINRDAVAYNYTWGMGGITFYLFIVLTFTGTLLMFYYHPSKVVAFRDILYLEHDVPFGKLLRNMHRWAAHLMIITVWLHMFRVFLTGSYKKPREFNWVVGVILLVLTLLLSFTASTFMVVHFWRVRKDGGISGPSPMVLESEIKPERKF
;
A
#
# COMPACT_ATOMS: atom_id res chain seq x y z
N MET A 1 9.68 -77.94 -31.79
CA MET A 1 9.33 -76.53 -31.56
C MET A 1 9.39 -75.79 -32.89
N PRO A 2 8.32 -75.12 -33.30
CA PRO A 2 8.45 -73.73 -33.75
C PRO A 2 7.40 -72.77 -33.15
N GLU A 3 7.75 -71.49 -33.19
CA GLU A 3 7.14 -70.30 -32.60
C GLU A 3 5.73 -69.94 -33.11
N ASN A 4 4.94 -69.37 -32.21
CA ASN A 4 3.59 -68.85 -32.43
C ASN A 4 3.64 -67.32 -32.54
N SER A 5 3.49 -66.76 -33.75
CA SER A 5 3.68 -65.34 -34.06
C SER A 5 2.39 -64.63 -34.51
N GLU A 6 1.26 -64.82 -33.82
CA GLU A 6 -0.03 -64.20 -34.20
C GLU A 6 -0.62 -63.18 -33.21
N GLY A 7 0.06 -62.88 -32.10
CA GLY A 7 -0.46 -61.98 -31.05
C GLY A 7 -0.35 -60.46 -31.30
N GLY A 8 0.27 -60.02 -32.40
CA GLY A 8 0.73 -58.64 -32.57
C GLY A 8 -0.21 -57.66 -33.30
N LYS A 9 -1.16 -58.16 -34.12
CA LYS A 9 -1.99 -57.30 -34.99
C LYS A 9 -3.28 -56.79 -34.33
N GLY A 10 -3.93 -57.58 -33.47
CA GLY A 10 -5.20 -57.21 -32.84
C GLY A 10 -5.11 -56.08 -31.82
N LYS A 11 -4.02 -56.05 -31.03
CA LYS A 11 -3.80 -55.01 -29.99
C LYS A 11 -3.51 -53.62 -30.59
N LYS A 12 -2.82 -53.55 -31.73
CA LYS A 12 -2.56 -52.28 -32.45
C LYS A 12 -3.83 -51.68 -33.05
N GLY A 13 -4.75 -52.52 -33.55
CA GLY A 13 -6.04 -52.07 -34.08
C GLY A 13 -6.95 -51.51 -33.00
N LEU A 14 -7.04 -52.19 -31.84
CA LEU A 14 -7.87 -51.74 -30.71
C LEU A 14 -7.35 -50.42 -30.10
N ALA A 15 -6.03 -50.27 -29.95
CA ALA A 15 -5.43 -49.02 -29.49
C ALA A 15 -5.73 -47.85 -30.45
N GLY A 16 -5.67 -48.10 -31.77
CA GLY A 16 -6.02 -47.08 -32.76
C GLY A 16 -7.50 -46.72 -32.82
N LEU A 17 -8.41 -47.64 -32.45
CA LEU A 17 -9.84 -47.37 -32.33
C LEU A 17 -10.15 -46.52 -31.09
N LEU A 18 -9.54 -46.86 -29.95
CA LEU A 18 -9.66 -46.06 -28.72
C LEU A 18 -9.07 -44.67 -28.88
N GLU A 19 -7.93 -44.56 -29.56
CA GLU A 19 -7.29 -43.27 -29.87
C GLU A 19 -8.17 -42.44 -30.82
N ARG A 20 -8.84 -43.07 -31.80
CA ARG A 20 -9.80 -42.38 -32.68
C ARG A 20 -11.05 -41.92 -31.96
N GLU A 21 -11.64 -42.75 -31.11
CA GLU A 21 -12.79 -42.36 -30.27
C GLU A 21 -12.40 -41.23 -29.30
N GLN A 22 -11.23 -41.30 -28.68
CA GLN A 22 -10.72 -40.24 -27.81
C GLN A 22 -10.46 -38.95 -28.58
N ILE A 23 -9.87 -39.03 -29.78
CA ILE A 23 -9.65 -37.86 -30.65
C ILE A 23 -11.00 -37.27 -31.09
N GLN A 24 -12.01 -38.10 -31.34
CA GLN A 24 -13.33 -37.65 -31.77
C GLN A 24 -14.10 -36.99 -30.62
N ALA A 25 -14.09 -37.60 -29.44
CA ALA A 25 -14.63 -37.02 -28.21
C ALA A 25 -13.91 -35.74 -27.78
N LEU A 26 -12.58 -35.68 -27.94
CA LEU A 26 -11.79 -34.48 -27.67
C LEU A 26 -12.10 -33.37 -28.68
N LYS A 27 -12.23 -33.70 -29.97
CA LYS A 27 -12.65 -32.74 -31.01
C LYS A 27 -14.05 -32.19 -30.76
N GLU A 28 -14.99 -33.03 -30.30
CA GLU A 28 -16.33 -32.58 -29.94
C GLU A 28 -16.30 -31.66 -28.71
N LYS A 29 -15.59 -32.03 -27.64
CA LYS A 29 -15.40 -31.14 -26.48
C LYS A 29 -14.73 -29.83 -26.84
N VAL A 30 -13.67 -29.85 -27.65
CA VAL A 30 -12.98 -28.63 -28.10
C VAL A 30 -13.90 -27.75 -28.95
N LYS A 31 -14.75 -28.34 -29.80
CA LYS A 31 -15.73 -27.60 -30.61
C LYS A 31 -16.84 -26.99 -29.76
N GLU A 32 -17.22 -27.66 -28.68
CA GLU A 32 -18.16 -27.17 -27.67
C GLU A 32 -17.56 -26.00 -26.87
N ASP A 33 -16.34 -26.17 -26.35
CA ASP A 33 -15.59 -25.14 -25.62
C ASP A 33 -15.31 -23.90 -26.50
N THR A 34 -14.96 -24.10 -27.77
CA THR A 34 -14.73 -23.01 -28.73
C THR A 34 -16.03 -22.22 -29.00
N LYS A 35 -17.18 -22.89 -29.06
CA LYS A 35 -18.49 -22.24 -29.18
C LYS A 35 -18.89 -21.51 -27.90
N ALA A 36 -18.53 -22.03 -26.72
CA ALA A 36 -18.73 -21.37 -25.44
C ALA A 36 -17.87 -20.08 -25.34
N LEU A 37 -16.62 -20.13 -25.81
CA LEU A 37 -15.72 -18.98 -25.86
C LEU A 37 -16.16 -17.91 -26.87
N GLN A 38 -16.86 -18.28 -27.96
CA GLN A 38 -17.44 -17.31 -28.91
C GLN A 38 -18.58 -16.47 -28.32
N GLN A 39 -19.22 -16.91 -27.23
CA GLN A 39 -20.30 -16.16 -26.55
C GLN A 39 -20.00 -16.02 -25.05
N PRO A 40 -18.98 -15.22 -24.67
CA PRO A 40 -18.52 -15.11 -23.28
C PRO A 40 -19.63 -14.63 -22.33
N THR A 41 -20.62 -13.90 -22.84
CA THR A 41 -21.78 -13.36 -22.12
C THR A 41 -22.78 -14.42 -21.65
N LYS A 42 -22.76 -15.65 -22.20
CA LYS A 42 -23.71 -16.72 -21.83
C LYS A 42 -23.11 -17.80 -20.94
N THR A 43 -21.81 -17.79 -20.76
CA THR A 43 -21.06 -18.74 -19.91
C THR A 43 -21.58 -18.71 -18.48
N ASP A 44 -21.62 -19.87 -17.81
CA ASP A 44 -22.06 -19.97 -16.41
C ASP A 44 -21.18 -19.15 -15.46
N LEU A 45 -19.89 -19.01 -15.77
CA LEU A 45 -18.99 -18.07 -15.10
C LEU A 45 -19.46 -16.61 -15.24
N TYR A 46 -19.86 -16.18 -16.44
CA TYR A 46 -20.33 -14.81 -16.68
C TYR A 46 -21.67 -14.52 -15.99
N LYS A 47 -22.61 -15.48 -16.01
CA LYS A 47 -23.87 -15.39 -15.25
C LYS A 47 -23.66 -15.42 -13.73
N SER A 48 -22.60 -16.08 -13.25
CA SER A 48 -22.25 -16.10 -11.83
C SER A 48 -21.69 -14.75 -11.34
N ILE A 49 -20.89 -14.08 -12.18
CA ILE A 49 -20.31 -12.75 -11.89
C ILE A 49 -21.34 -11.64 -12.07
N PHE A 50 -22.18 -11.69 -13.12
CA PHE A 50 -23.22 -10.69 -13.39
C PHE A 50 -24.63 -11.28 -13.18
N ARG A 51 -24.91 -11.69 -11.93
CA ARG A 51 -26.12 -12.43 -11.54
C ARG A 51 -27.42 -11.60 -11.56
N VAL A 52 -27.31 -10.27 -11.57
CA VAL A 52 -28.42 -9.33 -11.47
C VAL A 52 -28.47 -8.45 -12.72
N LYS A 53 -29.63 -8.39 -13.40
CA LYS A 53 -29.83 -7.47 -14.53
C LYS A 53 -29.73 -6.02 -14.05
N HIS A 54 -29.06 -5.18 -14.85
CA HIS A 54 -28.99 -3.74 -14.61
C HIS A 54 -30.31 -3.09 -15.02
N ASP A 55 -31.36 -3.31 -14.25
CA ASP A 55 -32.61 -2.59 -14.42
C ASP A 55 -32.45 -1.17 -13.84
N GLU A 56 -33.08 -0.16 -14.44
CA GLU A 56 -32.97 1.24 -13.98
C GLU A 56 -33.60 1.50 -12.60
N THR A 57 -34.20 0.48 -11.98
CA THR A 57 -34.82 0.63 -10.67
C THR A 57 -33.77 0.86 -9.57
N PRO A 58 -34.03 1.75 -8.59
CA PRO A 58 -33.08 2.06 -7.52
C PRO A 58 -32.71 0.86 -6.64
N ARG A 59 -33.57 -0.18 -6.60
CA ARG A 59 -33.40 -1.41 -5.82
C ARG A 59 -32.49 -2.41 -6.55
N SER A 60 -32.68 -2.62 -7.85
CA SER A 60 -31.81 -3.49 -8.67
C SER A 60 -30.37 -2.98 -8.73
N ARG A 61 -30.16 -1.65 -8.81
CA ARG A 61 -28.81 -1.04 -8.72
C ARG A 61 -28.09 -1.30 -7.39
N ALA A 62 -28.79 -1.16 -6.27
CA ALA A 62 -28.21 -1.44 -4.96
C ALA A 62 -27.90 -2.94 -4.79
N LEU A 63 -28.80 -3.81 -5.24
CA LEU A 63 -28.59 -5.25 -5.21
C LEU A 63 -27.41 -5.67 -6.09
N GLY A 64 -27.28 -5.15 -7.31
CA GLY A 64 -26.16 -5.48 -8.19
C GLY A 64 -24.78 -5.07 -7.65
N VAL A 65 -24.72 -4.00 -6.87
CA VAL A 65 -23.51 -3.54 -6.17
C VAL A 65 -23.23 -4.41 -4.95
N LEU A 66 -24.26 -4.78 -4.18
CA LEU A 66 -24.12 -5.61 -2.96
C LEU A 66 -23.87 -7.09 -3.24
N THR A 67 -24.34 -7.62 -4.38
CA THR A 67 -24.11 -9.03 -4.76
C THR A 67 -22.74 -9.26 -5.39
N ASN A 68 -21.97 -8.21 -5.64
CA ASN A 68 -20.67 -8.28 -6.30
C ASN A 68 -19.53 -8.02 -5.31
N VAL A 69 -18.59 -8.96 -5.24
CA VAL A 69 -17.41 -8.87 -4.37
C VAL A 69 -16.58 -7.62 -4.67
N PHE A 70 -16.50 -7.18 -5.92
CA PHE A 70 -15.73 -5.97 -6.27
C PHE A 70 -16.52 -4.67 -6.12
N LEU A 71 -17.84 -4.72 -6.29
CA LEU A 71 -18.67 -3.51 -6.23
C LEU A 71 -19.11 -3.18 -4.80
N HIS A 72 -19.03 -4.11 -3.84
CA HIS A 72 -19.38 -3.81 -2.44
C HIS A 72 -18.54 -2.66 -1.84
N LEU A 73 -17.32 -2.44 -2.36
CA LEU A 73 -16.42 -1.38 -1.90
C LEU A 73 -16.90 0.02 -2.33
N HIS A 74 -17.72 0.10 -3.38
CA HIS A 74 -18.24 1.37 -3.90
C HIS A 74 -19.71 1.55 -3.48
N PRO A 75 -20.06 2.64 -2.78
CA PRO A 75 -21.44 2.90 -2.41
C PRO A 75 -22.32 3.10 -3.65
N ALA A 76 -23.43 2.36 -3.73
CA ALA A 76 -24.35 2.35 -4.88
C ALA A 76 -25.02 3.73 -5.14
N LYS A 77 -25.01 4.61 -4.15
CA LYS A 77 -25.54 5.98 -4.23
C LYS A 77 -24.64 6.93 -3.44
N ILE A 78 -24.23 8.00 -4.09
CA ILE A 78 -23.63 9.18 -3.45
C ILE A 78 -24.43 10.40 -3.91
N ASN A 79 -24.76 11.30 -2.99
CA ASN A 79 -25.36 12.59 -3.32
C ASN A 79 -24.34 13.44 -4.10
N ARG A 80 -24.75 14.05 -5.23
CA ARG A 80 -23.85 14.84 -6.08
C ARG A 80 -23.16 15.98 -5.33
N ASP A 81 -23.85 16.59 -4.36
CA ASP A 81 -23.30 17.67 -3.53
C ASP A 81 -22.20 17.19 -2.57
N ALA A 82 -22.18 15.90 -2.23
CA ALA A 82 -21.12 15.31 -1.40
C ALA A 82 -19.84 15.03 -2.21
N VAL A 83 -19.93 14.90 -3.53
CA VAL A 83 -18.77 14.72 -4.46
C VAL A 83 -18.25 16.05 -4.94
N ALA A 84 -19.02 17.14 -4.82
CA ALA A 84 -18.61 18.45 -5.27
C ALA A 84 -17.27 18.84 -4.64
N TYR A 85 -16.22 18.88 -5.47
CA TYR A 85 -14.86 19.20 -5.07
C TYR A 85 -14.77 20.56 -4.37
N ASN A 86 -15.62 21.51 -4.79
CA ASN A 86 -15.69 22.85 -4.20
C ASN A 86 -16.17 22.86 -2.74
N TYR A 87 -16.95 21.86 -2.31
CA TYR A 87 -17.55 21.83 -0.95
C TYR A 87 -16.74 20.98 0.05
N THR A 88 -16.01 19.98 -0.43
CA THR A 88 -15.19 19.09 0.41
C THR A 88 -13.70 19.37 0.29
N TRP A 89 -13.27 20.08 -0.76
CA TRP A 89 -11.87 20.29 -1.17
C TRP A 89 -11.06 18.99 -1.26
N GLY A 90 -11.72 17.83 -1.29
CA GLY A 90 -11.08 16.52 -1.24
C GLY A 90 -10.17 16.29 -0.04
N MET A 91 -10.20 17.12 1.01
CA MET A 91 -9.17 17.13 2.06
C MET A 91 -9.03 15.80 2.83
N GLY A 92 -10.13 15.06 2.98
CA GLY A 92 -10.10 13.70 3.54
C GLY A 92 -9.44 12.67 2.61
N GLY A 93 -9.62 12.81 1.30
CA GLY A 93 -8.93 11.97 0.32
C GLY A 93 -7.45 12.32 0.19
N ILE A 94 -7.11 13.61 0.27
CA ILE A 94 -5.72 14.10 0.24
C ILE A 94 -4.95 13.58 1.45
N THR A 95 -5.53 13.63 2.65
CA THR A 95 -4.90 13.08 3.86
C THR A 95 -4.65 11.58 3.75
N PHE A 96 -5.61 10.82 3.21
CA PHE A 96 -5.43 9.39 2.96
C PHE A 96 -4.35 9.09 1.92
N TYR A 97 -4.29 9.88 0.84
CA TYR A 97 -3.24 9.78 -0.16
C TYR A 97 -1.84 10.05 0.45
N LEU A 98 -1.72 11.11 1.26
CA LEU A 98 -0.46 11.42 1.95
C LEU A 98 -0.05 10.30 2.91
N PHE A 99 -0.99 9.66 3.59
CA PHE A 99 -0.70 8.50 4.44
C PHE A 99 -0.12 7.32 3.64
N ILE A 100 -0.63 7.04 2.44
CA ILE A 100 -0.07 6.00 1.55
C ILE A 100 1.36 6.38 1.15
N VAL A 101 1.59 7.63 0.75
CA VAL A 101 2.93 8.12 0.39
C VAL A 101 3.89 7.99 1.57
N LEU A 102 3.46 8.35 2.79
CA LEU A 102 4.26 8.19 4.02
C LEU A 102 4.62 6.73 4.28
N THR A 103 3.63 5.84 4.20
CA THR A 103 3.82 4.42 4.49
C THR A 103 4.79 3.80 3.48
N PHE A 104 4.61 4.11 2.19
CA PHE A 104 5.47 3.59 1.14
C PHE A 104 6.91 4.11 1.25
N THR A 105 7.08 5.43 1.38
CA THR A 105 8.41 6.04 1.55
C THR A 105 9.07 5.61 2.85
N GLY A 106 8.32 5.51 3.94
CA GLY A 106 8.83 5.08 5.25
C GLY A 106 9.30 3.64 5.24
N THR A 107 8.55 2.74 4.59
CA THR A 107 8.95 1.33 4.42
C THR A 107 10.24 1.22 3.61
N LEU A 108 10.36 1.99 2.52
CA LEU A 108 11.60 2.03 1.73
C LEU A 108 12.78 2.55 2.56
N LEU A 109 12.59 3.60 3.36
CA LEU A 109 13.63 4.14 4.23
C LEU A 109 14.06 3.14 5.32
N MET A 110 13.13 2.34 5.85
CA MET A 110 13.45 1.33 6.85
C MET A 110 14.42 0.26 6.34
N PHE A 111 14.37 -0.11 5.05
CA PHE A 111 15.31 -1.10 4.50
C PHE A 111 16.76 -0.61 4.46
N TYR A 112 16.99 0.71 4.45
CA TYR A 112 18.33 1.31 4.42
C TYR A 112 18.81 1.82 5.78
N TYR A 113 17.95 1.83 6.81
CA TYR A 113 18.25 2.43 8.11
C TYR A 113 18.46 1.38 9.20
N HIS A 114 19.65 1.33 9.80
CA HIS A 114 19.92 0.52 10.99
C HIS A 114 19.77 1.35 12.26
N PRO A 115 18.90 0.96 13.21
CA PRO A 115 18.69 1.70 14.46
C PRO A 115 19.82 1.40 15.47
N SER A 116 21.04 1.86 15.18
CA SER A 116 22.19 1.74 16.07
C SER A 116 22.94 3.07 16.22
N LYS A 117 23.39 3.35 17.46
CA LYS A 117 24.00 4.64 17.85
C LYS A 117 25.27 4.98 17.06
N VAL A 118 26.00 3.96 16.59
CA VAL A 118 27.31 4.12 15.93
C VAL A 118 27.17 4.24 14.41
N VAL A 119 26.21 3.51 13.81
CA VAL A 119 26.08 3.40 12.35
C VAL A 119 24.97 4.26 11.76
N ALA A 120 23.97 4.69 12.56
CA ALA A 120 22.81 5.43 12.06
C ALA A 120 23.16 6.72 11.29
N PHE A 121 24.21 7.45 11.70
CA PHE A 121 24.64 8.65 10.98
C PHE A 121 25.25 8.31 9.61
N ARG A 122 26.05 7.24 9.53
CA ARG A 122 26.64 6.77 8.28
C ARG A 122 25.58 6.25 7.32
N ASP A 123 24.58 5.56 7.81
CA ASP A 123 23.45 5.08 7.00
C ASP A 123 22.68 6.23 6.35
N ILE A 124 22.52 7.35 7.06
CA ILE A 124 21.91 8.57 6.50
C ILE A 124 22.77 9.18 5.39
N LEU A 125 24.09 9.22 5.56
CA LEU A 125 25.00 9.72 4.52
C LEU A 125 24.99 8.82 3.28
N TYR A 126 25.04 7.50 3.48
CA TYR A 126 24.91 6.51 2.42
C TYR A 126 23.59 6.67 1.65
N LEU A 127 22.47 6.85 2.36
CA LEU A 127 21.17 7.10 1.75
C LEU A 127 21.13 8.40 0.92
N GLU A 128 21.85 9.44 1.35
CA GLU A 128 21.83 10.74 0.67
C GLU A 128 22.75 10.81 -0.55
N HIS A 129 23.87 10.08 -0.55
CA HIS A 129 24.91 10.18 -1.58
C HIS A 129 25.04 8.95 -2.48
N ASP A 130 24.81 7.75 -1.96
CA ASP A 130 25.10 6.50 -2.69
C ASP A 130 23.83 5.82 -3.24
N VAL A 131 22.66 6.08 -2.64
CA VAL A 131 21.37 5.50 -3.08
C VAL A 131 20.70 6.39 -4.12
N PRO A 132 20.34 5.87 -5.31
CA PRO A 132 19.62 6.65 -6.32
C PRO A 132 18.25 7.09 -5.77
N PHE A 133 17.94 8.38 -5.89
CA PHE A 133 16.75 9.03 -5.33
C PHE A 133 16.61 8.95 -3.79
N GLY A 134 17.62 8.52 -3.04
CA GLY A 134 17.52 8.39 -1.57
C GLY A 134 17.25 9.72 -0.87
N LYS A 135 17.92 10.81 -1.32
CA LYS A 135 17.64 12.19 -0.86
C LYS A 135 16.19 12.62 -1.15
N LEU A 136 15.68 12.28 -2.34
CA LEU A 136 14.30 12.62 -2.73
C LEU A 136 13.30 11.88 -1.85
N LEU A 137 13.47 10.57 -1.63
CA LEU A 137 12.59 9.77 -0.79
C LEU A 137 12.52 10.31 0.64
N ARG A 138 13.66 10.65 1.23
CA ARG A 138 13.72 11.22 2.59
C ARG A 138 13.07 12.60 2.68
N ASN A 139 13.27 13.45 1.68
CA ASN A 139 12.62 14.76 1.63
C ASN A 139 11.12 14.61 1.42
N MET A 140 10.69 13.73 0.52
CA MET A 140 9.28 13.42 0.27
C MET A 140 8.58 12.91 1.54
N HIS A 141 9.20 11.99 2.29
CA HIS A 141 8.66 11.50 3.56
C HIS A 141 8.47 12.64 4.57
N ARG A 142 9.47 13.54 4.71
CA ARG A 142 9.40 14.69 5.61
C ARG A 142 8.30 15.69 5.20
N TRP A 143 8.27 16.10 3.94
CA TRP A 143 7.27 17.05 3.45
C TRP A 143 5.87 16.48 3.50
N ALA A 144 5.70 15.22 3.12
CA ALA A 144 4.41 14.56 3.20
C ALA A 144 3.93 14.49 4.67
N ALA A 145 4.83 14.29 5.65
CA ALA A 145 4.44 14.26 7.07
C ALA A 145 3.92 15.63 7.54
N HIS A 146 4.58 16.72 7.15
CA HIS A 146 4.11 18.07 7.44
C HIS A 146 2.77 18.38 6.76
N LEU A 147 2.64 18.03 5.48
CA LEU A 147 1.39 18.20 4.74
C LEU A 147 0.26 17.37 5.34
N MET A 148 0.53 16.16 5.81
CA MET A 148 -0.48 15.30 6.44
C MET A 148 -1.04 15.96 7.71
N ILE A 149 -0.20 16.56 8.55
CA ILE A 149 -0.66 17.25 9.77
C ILE A 149 -1.54 18.44 9.41
N ILE A 150 -1.11 19.28 8.46
CA ILE A 150 -1.86 20.46 8.02
C ILE A 150 -3.22 20.05 7.44
N THR A 151 -3.22 19.06 6.56
CA THR A 151 -4.44 18.61 5.88
C THR A 151 -5.40 17.89 6.82
N VAL A 152 -4.91 17.13 7.81
CA VAL A 152 -5.75 16.54 8.87
C VAL A 152 -6.39 17.65 9.72
N TRP A 153 -5.63 18.68 10.11
CA TRP A 153 -6.16 19.83 10.84
C TRP A 153 -7.27 20.54 10.06
N LEU A 154 -7.03 20.84 8.78
CA LEU A 154 -8.03 21.46 7.90
C LEU A 154 -9.25 20.55 7.68
N HIS A 155 -9.06 19.24 7.57
CA HIS A 155 -10.15 18.28 7.45
C HIS A 155 -11.04 18.29 8.70
N MET A 156 -10.45 18.30 9.90
CA MET A 156 -11.20 18.36 11.17
C MET A 156 -11.94 19.68 11.32
N PHE A 157 -11.27 20.80 11.02
CA PHE A 157 -11.90 22.12 11.02
C PHE A 157 -13.11 22.16 10.09
N ARG A 158 -12.99 21.61 8.87
CA ARG A 158 -14.10 21.53 7.92
C ARG A 158 -15.24 20.65 8.42
N VAL A 159 -14.96 19.47 8.98
CA VAL A 159 -16.00 18.56 9.52
C VAL A 159 -16.75 19.20 10.68
N PHE A 160 -16.05 19.98 11.51
CA PHE A 160 -16.64 20.77 12.59
C PHE A 160 -17.54 21.89 12.06
N LEU A 161 -17.03 22.74 11.16
CA LEU A 161 -17.81 23.85 10.58
C LEU A 161 -19.02 23.39 9.76
N THR A 162 -18.90 22.28 9.04
CA THR A 162 -20.02 21.72 8.25
C THR A 162 -21.00 20.92 9.10
N GLY A 163 -20.78 20.78 10.41
CA GLY A 163 -21.66 20.04 11.32
C GLY A 163 -21.83 18.56 10.96
N SER A 164 -20.88 17.99 10.22
CA SER A 164 -21.01 16.65 9.62
C SER A 164 -20.90 15.51 10.66
N TYR A 165 -20.52 15.85 11.90
CA TYR A 165 -20.42 14.93 13.05
C TYR A 165 -21.78 14.55 13.67
N LYS A 166 -22.88 15.22 13.32
CA LYS A 166 -24.23 14.89 13.83
C LYS A 166 -24.69 13.48 13.39
N LYS A 167 -25.71 12.91 14.05
CA LYS A 167 -26.36 11.65 13.62
C LYS A 167 -26.66 11.67 12.12
N PRO A 168 -26.43 10.56 11.38
CA PRO A 168 -26.05 9.21 11.81
C PRO A 168 -24.52 8.91 11.80
N ARG A 169 -23.64 9.92 11.71
CA ARG A 169 -22.19 9.72 11.50
C ARG A 169 -21.32 9.90 12.75
N GLU A 170 -21.91 9.78 13.92
CA GLU A 170 -21.23 9.97 15.22
C GLU A 170 -20.06 8.99 15.41
N PHE A 171 -20.22 7.74 14.97
CA PHE A 171 -19.15 6.74 15.02
C PHE A 171 -17.93 7.13 14.18
N ASN A 172 -18.16 7.59 12.95
CA ASN A 172 -17.07 8.03 12.06
C ASN A 172 -16.35 9.26 12.62
N TRP A 173 -17.05 10.14 13.34
CA TRP A 173 -16.42 11.27 14.02
C TRP A 173 -15.47 10.80 15.12
N VAL A 174 -15.90 9.87 15.97
CA VAL A 174 -15.03 9.30 17.03
C VAL A 174 -13.79 8.64 16.43
N VAL A 175 -13.95 7.85 15.36
CA VAL A 175 -12.83 7.25 14.63
C VAL A 175 -11.88 8.34 14.09
N GLY A 176 -12.43 9.41 13.51
CA GLY A 176 -11.65 10.55 13.03
C GLY A 176 -10.84 11.23 14.14
N VAL A 177 -11.43 11.44 15.32
CA VAL A 177 -10.75 12.03 16.48
C VAL A 177 -9.61 11.13 16.98
N ILE A 178 -9.83 9.81 17.03
CA ILE A 178 -8.77 8.85 17.41
C ILE A 178 -7.62 8.92 16.41
N LEU A 179 -7.91 8.95 15.10
CA LEU A 179 -6.89 9.06 14.05
C LEU A 179 -6.11 10.38 14.11
N LEU A 180 -6.79 11.48 14.45
CA LEU A 180 -6.13 12.78 14.69
C LEU A 180 -5.12 12.66 15.84
N VAL A 181 -5.54 12.12 16.98
CA VAL A 181 -4.67 11.95 18.16
C VAL A 181 -3.48 11.07 17.82
N LEU A 182 -3.70 9.93 17.15
CA LEU A 182 -2.60 9.06 16.72
C LEU A 182 -1.63 9.79 15.80
N THR A 183 -2.11 10.50 14.79
CA THR A 183 -1.25 11.25 13.85
C THR A 183 -0.40 12.30 14.58
N LEU A 184 -0.99 13.03 15.54
CA LEU A 184 -0.28 14.02 16.35
C LEU A 184 0.74 13.36 17.28
N LEU A 185 0.40 12.23 17.91
CA LEU A 185 1.33 11.49 18.77
C LEU A 185 2.53 10.95 17.99
N LEU A 186 2.33 10.40 16.79
CA LEU A 186 3.41 9.94 15.93
C LEU A 186 4.34 11.11 15.56
N SER A 187 3.78 12.25 15.13
CA SER A 187 4.57 13.43 14.78
C SER A 187 5.32 14.03 15.97
N PHE A 188 4.67 14.09 17.14
CA PHE A 188 5.26 14.61 18.36
C PHE A 188 6.41 13.74 18.85
N THR A 189 6.23 12.42 18.80
CA THR A 189 7.25 11.43 19.13
C THR A 189 8.46 11.62 18.21
N ALA A 190 8.27 11.63 16.89
CA ALA A 190 9.36 11.84 15.93
C ALA A 190 10.14 13.13 16.20
N SER A 191 9.44 14.23 16.46
CA SER A 191 10.06 15.55 16.72
C SER A 191 10.84 15.56 18.04
N THR A 192 10.28 14.97 19.10
CA THR A 192 10.92 14.88 20.41
C THR A 192 12.22 14.09 20.34
N PHE A 193 12.20 12.92 19.70
CA PHE A 193 13.41 12.09 19.54
C PHE A 193 14.50 12.83 18.76
N MET A 194 14.14 13.62 17.75
CA MET A 194 15.10 14.42 16.99
C MET A 194 15.72 15.54 17.84
N VAL A 195 14.90 16.26 18.62
CA VAL A 195 15.37 17.32 19.52
C VAL A 195 16.28 16.75 20.62
N VAL A 196 15.88 15.64 21.25
CA VAL A 196 16.68 14.96 22.26
C VAL A 196 18.02 14.50 21.68
N HIS A 197 18.02 13.92 20.48
CA HIS A 197 19.26 13.52 19.79
C HIS A 197 20.18 14.72 19.54
N PHE A 198 19.63 15.84 19.06
CA PHE A 198 20.39 17.09 18.84
C PHE A 198 20.99 17.65 20.14
N TRP A 199 20.25 17.64 21.25
CA TRP A 199 20.76 18.05 22.56
C TRP A 199 21.82 17.10 23.10
N ARG A 200 21.66 15.79 22.88
CA ARG A 200 22.65 14.78 23.25
C ARG A 200 23.99 14.99 22.55
N VAL A 201 23.99 15.15 21.23
CA VAL A 201 25.22 15.38 20.44
C VAL A 201 25.97 16.63 20.88
N ARG A 202 25.23 17.70 21.25
CA ARG A 202 25.82 18.93 21.78
C ARG A 202 26.42 18.73 23.17
N LYS A 203 25.70 18.05 24.06
CA LYS A 203 26.17 17.77 25.42
C LYS A 203 27.40 16.85 25.43
N ASP A 204 27.46 15.88 24.52
CA ASP A 204 28.50 14.86 24.46
C ASP A 204 29.76 15.30 23.68
N GLY A 205 29.87 16.58 23.26
CA GLY A 205 31.17 17.21 23.00
C GLY A 205 31.65 17.37 21.55
N GLY A 206 30.77 17.31 20.54
CA GLY A 206 31.22 17.40 19.13
C GLY A 206 31.59 18.79 18.58
N ILE A 207 31.18 19.90 19.24
CA ILE A 207 31.40 21.27 18.75
C ILE A 207 32.08 22.18 19.79
N SER A 208 32.05 21.80 21.07
CA SER A 208 32.56 22.61 22.19
C SER A 208 33.69 21.95 22.98
N GLY A 209 34.17 20.77 22.58
CA GLY A 209 35.41 20.21 23.12
C GLY A 209 36.61 20.97 22.56
N PRO A 210 37.65 21.29 23.35
CA PRO A 210 38.86 21.87 22.82
C PRO A 210 39.44 20.97 21.72
N SER A 211 39.94 21.59 20.65
CA SER A 211 40.61 20.89 19.55
C SER A 211 41.67 19.92 20.12
N PRO A 212 41.77 18.67 19.60
CA PRO A 212 42.74 17.71 20.10
C PRO A 212 44.20 18.19 19.99
N MET A 213 44.47 19.19 19.14
CA MET A 213 45.80 19.81 19.00
C MET A 213 46.19 20.72 20.18
N VAL A 214 45.22 21.18 20.98
CA VAL A 214 45.46 22.08 22.12
C VAL A 214 45.85 21.30 23.39
N LEU A 215 45.50 20.01 23.46
CA LEU A 215 45.78 19.18 24.64
C LEU A 215 47.23 18.71 24.71
N GLU A 216 47.91 18.52 23.57
CA GLU A 216 49.31 18.09 23.55
C GLU A 216 50.26 19.18 24.12
N SER A 217 49.92 20.47 23.98
CA SER A 217 50.72 21.58 24.52
C SER A 217 50.54 21.82 26.02
N GLU A 218 49.44 21.35 26.61
CA GLU A 218 49.11 21.54 28.04
C GLU A 218 49.55 20.35 28.92
N ILE A 219 49.78 19.17 28.33
CA ILE A 219 50.04 17.91 29.07
C ILE A 219 51.54 17.64 29.32
N LYS A 220 52.46 18.41 28.73
CA LYS A 220 53.89 18.26 29.02
C LYS A 220 54.32 19.19 30.17
N PRO A 221 54.54 18.69 31.41
CA PRO A 221 55.21 19.51 32.40
C PRO A 221 56.64 19.76 31.90
N GLU A 222 56.99 21.01 31.61
CA GLU A 222 58.38 21.45 31.57
C GLU A 222 58.96 21.29 32.99
N ARG A 223 59.43 20.10 33.31
CA ARG A 223 60.49 19.90 34.30
C ARG A 223 61.76 19.55 33.53
N LYS A 224 62.53 20.59 33.22
CA LYS A 224 63.96 20.44 32.93
C LYS A 224 64.73 20.70 34.23
N PHE A 225 65.67 19.81 34.50
CA PHE A 225 66.75 19.98 35.46
C PHE A 225 67.65 21.16 35.07
#